data_AF-A0A3D5BB87-F1
#
_entry.id   AF-A0A3D5BB87-F1
#
_cell.length_a   1.000
_cell.length_b   1.000
_cell.length_c   1.000
_cell.angle_alpha   90.00
_cell.angle_beta   90.00
_cell.angle_gamma   90.00
#
_symmetry.space_group_name_H-M   'P 1'
#
loop_
_entity.id
_entity.type
_entity.pdbx_description
1 polymer ?
#
loop_
_entity_poly.entity_id
_entity_poly.type
_entity_poly.pdbx_seq_one_letter_code
_entity_poly.pdbx_strand_id
1 'polypeptide(L)'
;MLRKIIFLLVICLGIAHPIKAQKEFKANTHMSLEPTASEVCALSVARMEEKYGIKHHVLETIASVETGVFDNQSGTFISWPWSINVHGKGYRFASKEEAVAKVKELQAQGIKSIDVGCMQISLKFHGSSFKSVEDAFNPDTNVEYSAQFLTKLYRKKGDWQKAAMAYHSKLPEHAKVYKDKLINRFNKMKYAFLDYHQDISLF
;
A
#
# COMPACT_ATOMS: atom_id res chain seq x y z
N MET A 1 -15.47 -11.30 -86.94
CA MET A 1 -14.11 -11.34 -87.49
C MET A 1 -13.12 -11.67 -86.39
N LEU A 2 -12.26 -12.63 -86.68
CA LEU A 2 -11.26 -13.27 -85.84
C LEU A 2 -10.20 -12.27 -85.34
N ARG A 3 -9.78 -12.38 -84.06
CA ARG A 3 -8.37 -12.15 -83.68
C ARG A 3 -8.05 -12.72 -82.29
N LYS A 4 -7.34 -13.85 -82.32
CA LYS A 4 -6.51 -14.42 -81.25
C LYS A 4 -5.55 -13.36 -80.72
N ILE A 5 -5.20 -13.36 -79.43
CA ILE A 5 -3.89 -12.93 -78.88
C ILE A 5 -3.80 -13.32 -77.39
N ILE A 6 -3.05 -14.39 -77.09
CA ILE A 6 -1.75 -14.43 -76.39
C ILE A 6 -1.91 -14.70 -74.88
N PHE A 7 -1.60 -15.95 -74.52
CA PHE A 7 -1.20 -16.39 -73.19
C PHE A 7 -0.05 -15.52 -72.67
N LEU A 8 -0.27 -14.77 -71.59
CA LEU A 8 0.83 -14.32 -70.74
C LEU A 8 0.92 -15.26 -69.53
N LEU A 9 1.92 -16.14 -69.59
CA LEU A 9 2.47 -16.86 -68.45
C LEU A 9 3.05 -15.84 -67.46
N VAL A 10 2.32 -15.56 -66.39
CA VAL A 10 2.86 -14.87 -65.22
C VAL A 10 3.52 -15.92 -64.34
N ILE A 11 4.85 -16.07 -64.50
CA ILE A 11 5.69 -16.84 -63.59
C ILE A 11 5.85 -15.98 -62.32
N CYS A 12 4.98 -16.18 -61.34
CA CYS A 12 5.20 -15.67 -59.99
C CYS A 12 6.34 -16.48 -59.34
N LEU A 13 7.55 -15.93 -59.38
CA LEU A 13 8.66 -16.36 -58.53
C LEU A 13 8.28 -16.08 -57.07
N GLY A 14 7.82 -17.13 -56.37
CA GLY A 14 7.56 -17.09 -54.94
C GLY A 14 8.85 -16.88 -54.18
N ILE A 15 9.10 -15.65 -53.73
CA ILE A 15 10.13 -15.37 -52.73
C ILE A 15 9.57 -15.83 -51.38
N ALA A 16 9.82 -17.09 -51.03
CA ALA A 16 9.55 -17.60 -49.70
C ALA A 16 10.49 -16.91 -48.71
N HIS A 17 10.02 -15.84 -48.07
CA HIS A 17 10.70 -15.28 -46.91
C HIS A 17 10.51 -16.26 -45.74
N PRO A 18 11.55 -16.58 -44.95
CA PRO A 18 11.36 -17.36 -43.74
C PRO A 18 10.54 -16.52 -42.76
N ILE A 19 9.29 -16.93 -42.53
CA ILE A 19 8.49 -16.42 -41.42
C ILE A 19 9.23 -16.85 -40.15
N LYS A 20 9.91 -15.90 -39.49
CA LYS A 20 10.46 -16.11 -38.15
C LYS A 20 9.32 -16.61 -37.27
N ALA A 21 9.48 -17.80 -36.71
CA ALA A 21 8.55 -18.40 -35.76
C ALA A 21 8.20 -17.37 -34.67
N GLN A 22 6.96 -16.87 -34.67
CA GLN A 22 6.43 -16.13 -33.54
C GLN A 22 6.35 -17.11 -32.38
N LYS A 23 7.15 -16.85 -31.34
CA LYS A 23 7.05 -17.53 -30.06
C LYS A 23 5.63 -17.29 -29.55
N GLU A 24 4.82 -18.34 -29.52
CA GLU A 24 3.45 -18.29 -28.98
C GLU A 24 3.49 -17.70 -27.57
N PHE A 25 2.92 -16.51 -27.40
CA PHE A 25 2.63 -15.97 -26.08
C PHE A 25 1.46 -16.78 -25.53
N LYS A 26 1.76 -17.84 -24.77
CA LYS A 26 0.75 -18.57 -24.01
C LYS A 26 0.20 -17.63 -22.94
N ALA A 27 -0.95 -17.04 -23.22
CA ALA A 27 -1.77 -16.39 -22.22
C ALA A 27 -2.23 -17.46 -21.22
N ASN A 28 -1.59 -17.50 -20.05
CA ASN A 28 -2.07 -18.30 -18.93
C ASN A 28 -3.29 -17.58 -18.32
N THR A 29 -4.47 -17.84 -18.87
CA THR A 29 -5.76 -17.44 -18.32
C THR A 29 -6.13 -18.35 -17.15
N HIS A 30 -5.65 -17.99 -15.95
CA HIS A 30 -6.27 -18.15 -14.62
C HIS A 30 -5.17 -18.05 -13.54
N MET A 31 -4.68 -16.84 -13.30
CA MET A 31 -4.02 -16.50 -12.04
C MET A 31 -5.08 -15.80 -11.20
N SER A 32 -5.59 -16.43 -10.15
CA SER A 32 -6.30 -15.71 -9.09
C SER A 32 -5.30 -14.73 -8.48
N LEU A 33 -5.40 -13.45 -8.86
CA LEU A 33 -4.54 -12.39 -8.34
C LEU A 33 -4.98 -12.07 -6.91
N GLU A 34 -4.60 -12.92 -5.96
CA GLU A 34 -4.66 -12.53 -4.56
C GLU A 34 -3.71 -11.34 -4.36
N PRO A 35 -4.18 -10.22 -3.76
CA PRO A 35 -3.34 -9.07 -3.55
C PRO A 35 -2.12 -9.46 -2.71
N THR A 36 -0.96 -8.96 -3.10
CA THR A 36 0.27 -9.13 -2.32
C THR A 36 0.11 -8.50 -0.93
N ALA A 37 0.94 -8.93 0.02
CA ALA A 37 0.96 -8.34 1.36
C ALA A 37 1.11 -6.81 1.32
N SER A 38 1.84 -6.28 0.35
CA SER A 38 2.06 -4.85 0.23
C SER A 38 0.82 -4.11 -0.32
N GLU A 39 0.08 -4.73 -1.24
CA GLU A 39 -1.14 -4.17 -1.84
C GLU A 39 -2.34 -4.14 -0.87
N VAL A 40 -2.47 -5.11 0.05
CA VAL A 40 -3.63 -5.14 0.96
C VAL A 40 -3.72 -3.91 1.87
N CYS A 41 -2.58 -3.34 2.30
CA CYS A 41 -2.58 -2.09 3.06
C CYS A 41 -3.02 -0.91 2.19
N ALA A 42 -2.45 -0.77 0.98
CA ALA A 42 -2.75 0.34 0.08
C ALA A 42 -4.23 0.36 -0.34
N LEU A 43 -4.78 -0.81 -0.71
CA LEU A 43 -6.19 -0.95 -1.07
C LEU A 43 -7.13 -0.60 0.10
N SER A 44 -6.80 -1.04 1.31
CA SER A 44 -7.59 -0.72 2.51
C SER A 44 -7.51 0.78 2.82
N VAL A 45 -6.34 1.40 2.66
CA VAL A 45 -6.15 2.84 2.85
C VAL A 45 -6.99 3.65 1.86
N ALA A 46 -6.90 3.35 0.56
CA ALA A 46 -7.68 4.06 -0.44
C ALA A 46 -9.19 4.00 -0.14
N ARG A 47 -9.70 2.81 0.20
CA ARG A 47 -11.10 2.64 0.61
C ARG A 47 -11.48 3.48 1.83
N MET A 48 -10.62 3.54 2.84
CA MET A 48 -10.92 4.27 4.08
C MET A 48 -10.74 5.78 3.93
N GLU A 49 -9.84 6.25 3.07
CA GLU A 49 -9.76 7.67 2.74
C GLU A 49 -11.06 8.15 2.09
N GLU A 50 -11.56 7.41 1.11
CA GLU A 50 -12.84 7.69 0.45
C GLU A 50 -14.01 7.62 1.45
N LYS A 51 -14.13 6.50 2.19
CA LYS A 51 -15.24 6.27 3.13
C LYS A 51 -15.35 7.34 4.20
N TYR A 52 -14.22 7.85 4.72
CA TYR A 52 -14.20 8.83 5.81
C TYR A 52 -13.99 10.27 5.34
N GLY A 53 -13.89 10.51 4.02
CA GLY A 53 -13.65 11.85 3.45
C GLY A 53 -12.30 12.43 3.89
N ILE A 54 -11.30 11.58 4.09
CA ILE A 54 -9.94 12.00 4.43
C ILE A 54 -9.30 12.54 3.15
N LYS A 55 -8.58 13.67 3.24
CA LYS A 55 -7.85 14.22 2.11
C LYS A 55 -6.91 13.14 1.53
N HIS A 56 -6.95 12.99 0.21
CA HIS A 56 -6.20 11.97 -0.52
C HIS A 56 -4.72 11.94 -0.11
N HIS A 57 -4.17 10.73 0.04
CA HIS A 57 -2.81 10.43 0.46
C HIS A 57 -2.43 10.76 1.91
N VAL A 58 -3.30 11.34 2.73
CA VAL A 58 -2.96 11.63 4.14
C VAL A 58 -2.80 10.33 4.93
N LEU A 59 -3.76 9.42 4.85
CA LEU A 59 -3.72 8.13 5.54
C LEU A 59 -2.65 7.23 4.91
N GLU A 60 -2.46 7.33 3.59
CA GLU A 60 -1.41 6.59 2.87
C GLU A 60 -0.01 7.02 3.29
N THR A 61 0.22 8.33 3.44
CA THR A 61 1.49 8.87 3.94
C THR A 61 1.75 8.37 5.36
N ILE A 62 0.73 8.35 6.23
CA ILE A 62 0.85 7.82 7.59
C ILE A 62 1.23 6.34 7.54
N ALA A 63 0.49 5.50 6.81
CA ALA A 63 0.77 4.07 6.68
C ALA A 63 2.23 3.82 6.25
N SER A 64 2.70 4.61 5.29
CA SER A 64 4.05 4.51 4.74
C SER A 64 5.14 5.00 5.71
N VAL A 65 4.85 5.97 6.58
CA VAL A 65 5.75 6.33 7.70
C VAL A 65 5.80 5.21 8.74
N GLU A 66 4.66 4.60 9.05
CA GLU A 66 4.52 3.61 10.11
C GLU A 66 5.16 2.25 9.74
N THR A 67 4.91 1.72 8.54
CA THR A 67 5.39 0.37 8.15
C THR A 67 6.12 0.31 6.81
N GLY A 68 6.21 1.42 6.08
CA GLY A 68 6.70 1.46 4.70
C GLY A 68 8.08 0.81 4.51
N VAL A 69 8.17 -0.07 3.52
CA VAL A 69 9.40 -0.67 3.00
C VAL A 69 9.62 -0.10 1.60
N PHE A 70 10.85 0.34 1.30
CA PHE A 70 11.17 0.77 -0.06
C PHE A 70 11.17 -0.42 -0.99
N ASP A 71 10.32 -0.41 -2.00
CA ASP A 71 10.30 -1.39 -3.06
C ASP A 71 11.02 -0.83 -4.29
N ASN A 72 12.12 -1.48 -4.67
CA ASN A 72 12.93 -1.07 -5.80
C ASN A 72 12.20 -1.24 -7.14
N GLN A 73 11.19 -2.11 -7.21
CA GLN A 73 10.46 -2.38 -8.46
C GLN A 73 9.48 -1.24 -8.76
N SER A 74 8.67 -0.85 -7.78
CA SER A 74 7.75 0.28 -7.90
C SER A 74 8.40 1.65 -7.66
N GLY A 75 9.63 1.69 -7.13
CA GLY A 75 10.34 2.93 -6.82
C GLY A 75 9.72 3.75 -5.68
N THR A 76 8.83 3.14 -4.88
CA THR A 76 8.10 3.81 -3.79
C THR A 76 8.10 2.99 -2.51
N PHE A 77 7.51 3.52 -1.45
CA PHE A 77 7.38 2.84 -0.17
C PHE A 77 6.03 2.14 -0.08
N ILE A 78 6.05 0.84 0.20
CA ILE A 78 4.84 0.05 0.39
C ILE A 78 4.71 -0.39 1.84
N SER A 79 3.53 -0.18 2.42
CA SER A 79 3.21 -0.50 3.81
C SER A 79 3.09 -2.02 4.01
N TRP A 80 3.70 -2.55 5.07
CA TRP A 80 3.75 -3.99 5.32
C TRP A 80 2.75 -4.40 6.43
N PRO A 81 1.74 -5.24 6.15
CA PRO A 81 0.61 -5.50 7.05
C PRO A 81 1.03 -6.34 8.26
N TRP A 82 1.99 -7.23 8.09
CA TRP A 82 2.44 -8.15 9.15
C TRP A 82 3.64 -7.55 9.89
N SER A 83 3.50 -6.29 10.29
CA SER A 83 4.53 -5.55 11.03
C SER A 83 4.15 -5.44 12.50
N ILE A 84 5.14 -5.57 13.39
CA ILE A 84 5.00 -5.20 14.80
C ILE A 84 6.10 -4.24 15.22
N ASN A 85 5.81 -3.38 16.20
CA ASN A 85 6.81 -2.66 16.96
C ASN A 85 6.71 -3.07 18.43
N VAL A 86 7.84 -3.44 19.02
CA VAL A 86 7.95 -3.80 20.44
C VAL A 86 9.01 -2.89 21.06
N HIS A 87 8.60 -1.99 21.95
CA HIS A 87 9.50 -1.05 22.63
C HIS A 87 10.41 -0.25 21.68
N GLY A 88 9.89 0.17 20.53
CA GLY A 88 10.64 0.93 19.52
C GLY A 88 11.35 0.05 18.49
N LYS A 89 11.41 -1.28 18.69
CA LYS A 89 12.04 -2.21 17.75
C LYS A 89 10.99 -2.82 16.81
N GLY A 90 11.13 -2.50 15.52
CA GLY A 90 10.27 -3.01 14.46
C GLY A 90 10.66 -4.42 13.98
N TYR A 91 9.66 -5.24 13.69
CA TYR A 91 9.80 -6.57 13.09
C TYR A 91 8.75 -6.73 11.99
N ARG A 92 9.08 -7.51 10.96
CA ARG A 92 8.18 -7.84 9.84
C ARG A 92 8.18 -9.34 9.63
N PHE A 93 7.01 -9.88 9.35
CA PHE A 93 6.78 -11.31 9.17
C PHE A 93 6.29 -11.60 7.76
N ALA A 94 6.46 -12.84 7.31
CA ALA A 94 6.02 -13.25 5.97
C ALA A 94 4.50 -13.39 5.92
N SER A 95 3.87 -13.72 7.06
CA SER A 95 2.43 -13.99 7.15
C SER A 95 1.78 -13.36 8.38
N LYS A 96 0.44 -13.30 8.32
CA LYS A 96 -0.39 -12.88 9.45
C LYS A 96 -0.19 -13.80 10.64
N GLU A 97 -0.13 -15.10 10.38
CA GLU A 97 -0.07 -16.16 11.37
C GLU A 97 1.23 -16.05 12.19
N GLU A 98 2.36 -15.81 11.52
CA GLU A 98 3.65 -15.58 12.18
C GLU A 98 3.62 -14.34 13.08
N ALA A 99 3.07 -13.23 12.57
CA ALA A 99 2.98 -11.99 13.33
C ALA A 99 2.06 -12.14 14.56
N VAL A 100 0.88 -12.76 14.39
CA VAL A 100 -0.06 -13.04 15.48
C VAL A 100 0.56 -13.97 16.52
N ALA A 101 1.23 -15.04 16.08
CA ALA A 101 1.91 -15.96 16.99
C ALA A 101 2.96 -15.23 17.81
N LYS A 102 3.76 -14.36 17.19
CA LYS A 102 4.76 -13.57 17.91
C LYS A 102 4.14 -12.61 18.92
N VAL A 103 3.05 -11.92 18.57
CA VAL A 103 2.35 -11.03 19.50
C VAL A 103 1.81 -11.81 20.70
N LYS A 104 1.18 -12.97 20.48
CA LYS A 104 0.66 -13.82 21.57
C LYS A 104 1.78 -14.32 22.49
N GLU A 105 2.92 -14.73 21.93
CA GLU A 105 4.11 -15.12 22.69
C GLU A 105 4.59 -13.98 23.60
N LEU A 106 4.72 -12.77 23.06
CA LEU A 106 5.16 -11.59 23.81
C LEU A 106 4.15 -11.20 24.90
N GLN A 107 2.85 -11.28 24.61
CA GLN A 107 1.80 -11.02 25.59
C GLN A 107 1.82 -12.03 26.74
N ALA A 108 2.09 -13.31 26.46
CA ALA A 108 2.26 -14.33 27.48
C ALA A 108 3.48 -14.06 28.39
N GLN A 109 4.50 -13.36 27.88
CA GLN A 109 5.65 -12.86 28.65
C GLN A 109 5.36 -11.55 29.41
N GLY A 110 4.12 -11.04 29.35
CA GLY A 110 3.70 -9.82 30.04
C GLY A 110 3.97 -8.52 29.27
N ILE A 111 4.45 -8.59 28.02
CA ILE A 111 4.70 -7.42 27.19
C ILE A 111 3.38 -6.87 26.65
N LYS A 112 3.06 -5.62 27.02
CA LYS A 112 1.82 -4.96 26.63
C LYS A 112 1.99 -3.93 25.51
N SER A 113 3.15 -3.29 25.42
CA SER A 113 3.43 -2.20 24.47
C SER A 113 3.85 -2.79 23.13
N ILE A 114 2.86 -3.15 22.32
CA ILE A 114 3.04 -3.73 21.00
C ILE A 114 2.14 -2.98 20.02
N ASP A 115 2.74 -2.43 18.97
CA ASP A 115 2.02 -1.77 17.89
C ASP A 115 1.95 -2.73 16.68
N VAL A 116 0.81 -2.79 15.99
CA VAL A 116 0.55 -3.83 14.98
C VAL A 116 -0.05 -3.30 13.68
N GLY A 117 0.18 -4.02 12.59
CA GLY A 117 -0.52 -3.83 11.34
C GLY A 117 0.01 -2.69 10.47
N CYS A 118 -0.67 -2.46 9.34
CA CYS A 118 -0.36 -1.40 8.37
C CYS A 118 -0.15 -0.03 9.02
N MET A 119 -0.91 0.27 10.07
CA MET A 119 -1.00 1.59 10.70
C MET A 119 -0.36 1.67 12.09
N GLN A 120 0.41 0.64 12.50
CA GLN A 120 1.08 0.52 13.80
C GLN A 120 0.18 0.91 14.98
N ILE A 121 -0.95 0.23 15.10
CA ILE A 121 -1.93 0.52 16.15
C ILE A 121 -1.48 -0.09 17.47
N SER A 122 -1.38 0.73 18.50
CA SER A 122 -0.93 0.27 19.81
C SER A 122 -1.97 -0.58 20.52
N LEU A 123 -1.69 -1.87 20.69
CA LEU A 123 -2.56 -2.81 21.41
C LEU A 123 -2.74 -2.41 22.88
N LYS A 124 -1.73 -1.76 23.49
CA LYS A 124 -1.80 -1.24 24.86
C LYS A 124 -2.94 -0.24 25.05
N PHE A 125 -3.15 0.64 24.09
CA PHE A 125 -4.08 1.77 24.21
C PHE A 125 -5.38 1.56 23.43
N HIS A 126 -5.34 0.75 22.37
CA HIS A 126 -6.42 0.64 21.39
C HIS A 126 -6.87 -0.80 21.15
N GLY A 127 -6.23 -1.79 21.78
CA GLY A 127 -6.50 -3.21 21.56
C GLY A 127 -7.95 -3.62 21.81
N SER A 128 -8.67 -2.96 22.73
CA SER A 128 -10.09 -3.24 23.01
C SER A 128 -11.04 -2.84 21.89
N SER A 129 -10.57 -2.13 20.86
CA SER A 129 -11.37 -1.78 19.68
C SER A 129 -11.43 -2.92 18.66
N PHE A 130 -10.63 -3.97 18.86
CA PHE A 130 -10.56 -5.15 17.99
C PHE A 130 -11.15 -6.36 18.69
N LYS A 131 -11.72 -7.27 17.92
CA LYS A 131 -12.27 -8.53 18.44
C LYS A 131 -11.17 -9.46 18.95
N SER A 132 -10.00 -9.39 18.34
CA SER A 132 -8.82 -10.19 18.69
C SER A 132 -7.53 -9.59 18.10
N VAL A 133 -6.39 -10.22 18.37
CA VAL A 133 -5.11 -9.83 17.75
C VAL A 133 -5.14 -10.09 16.24
N GLU A 134 -5.76 -11.18 15.79
CA GLU A 134 -5.99 -11.47 14.37
C GLU A 134 -6.82 -10.38 13.70
N ASP A 135 -7.84 -9.88 14.40
CA ASP A 135 -8.66 -8.76 13.93
C ASP A 135 -7.84 -7.47 13.86
N ALA A 136 -6.95 -7.21 14.82
CA ALA A 136 -6.05 -6.05 14.79
C ALA A 136 -5.02 -6.09 13.65
N PHE A 137 -4.69 -7.28 13.13
CA PHE A 137 -3.83 -7.44 11.95
C PHE A 137 -4.59 -7.46 10.62
N ASN A 138 -5.92 -7.63 10.61
CA ASN A 138 -6.65 -7.56 9.35
C ASN A 138 -6.51 -6.13 8.78
N PRO A 139 -6.02 -5.97 7.53
CA PRO A 139 -5.77 -4.65 6.95
C PRO A 139 -7.00 -3.74 6.94
N ASP A 140 -8.19 -4.28 6.69
CA ASP A 140 -9.42 -3.49 6.66
C ASP A 140 -9.77 -2.91 8.03
N THR A 141 -9.81 -3.75 9.07
CA THR A 141 -10.15 -3.31 10.43
C THR A 141 -9.05 -2.46 11.05
N ASN A 142 -7.78 -2.77 10.78
CA ASN A 142 -6.63 -1.97 11.20
C ASN A 142 -6.74 -0.55 10.60
N VAL A 143 -6.83 -0.46 9.28
CA VAL A 143 -6.87 0.83 8.58
C VAL A 143 -8.15 1.60 8.89
N GLU A 144 -9.30 0.93 9.01
CA GLU A 144 -10.55 1.56 9.40
C GLU A 144 -10.46 2.20 10.79
N TYR A 145 -9.89 1.49 11.77
CA TYR A 145 -9.67 2.07 13.10
C TYR A 145 -8.83 3.34 13.01
N SER A 146 -7.75 3.32 12.24
CA SER A 146 -6.88 4.47 12.04
C SER A 146 -7.58 5.63 11.35
N ALA A 147 -8.42 5.37 10.34
CA ALA A 147 -9.22 6.38 9.67
C ALA A 147 -10.21 7.06 10.63
N GLN A 148 -10.89 6.28 11.48
CA GLN A 148 -11.76 6.81 12.53
C GLN A 148 -10.98 7.66 13.54
N PHE A 149 -9.81 7.19 13.97
CA PHE A 149 -8.96 7.91 14.91
C PHE A 149 -8.44 9.23 14.33
N LEU A 150 -7.93 9.20 13.10
CA LEU A 150 -7.47 10.39 12.40
C LEU A 150 -8.59 11.41 12.19
N THR A 151 -9.80 10.95 11.83
CA THR A 151 -10.98 11.82 11.70
C THR A 151 -11.36 12.48 13.03
N LYS A 152 -11.26 11.76 14.16
CA LYS A 152 -11.46 12.35 15.50
C LYS A 152 -10.40 13.42 15.81
N LEU A 153 -9.16 13.24 15.37
CA LEU A 153 -8.11 14.25 15.51
C LEU A 153 -8.39 15.46 14.62
N TYR A 154 -8.80 15.25 13.37
CA TYR A 154 -9.18 16.32 12.45
C TYR A 154 -10.30 17.18 13.02
N ARG A 155 -11.37 16.59 13.55
CA ARG A 155 -12.47 17.34 14.19
C ARG A 155 -12.00 18.24 15.34
N LYS A 156 -10.91 17.89 16.02
CA LYS A 156 -10.31 18.69 17.11
C LYS A 156 -9.33 19.75 16.62
N LYS A 157 -8.72 19.55 15.46
CA LYS A 157 -7.62 20.39 14.96
C LYS A 157 -8.02 21.30 13.80
N GLY A 158 -9.08 20.95 13.07
CA GLY A 158 -9.58 21.66 11.88
C GLY A 158 -8.68 21.55 10.65
N ASP A 159 -7.65 20.72 10.70
CA ASP A 159 -6.56 20.69 9.72
C ASP A 159 -5.94 19.30 9.64
N TRP A 160 -5.81 18.76 8.42
CA TRP A 160 -5.34 17.39 8.19
C TRP A 160 -3.87 17.20 8.56
N GLN A 161 -3.02 18.20 8.31
CA GLN A 161 -1.62 18.15 8.71
C GLN A 161 -1.50 18.08 10.24
N LYS A 162 -2.19 18.96 10.97
CA LYS A 162 -2.20 18.96 12.44
C LYS A 162 -2.78 17.65 12.99
N ALA A 163 -3.78 17.08 12.31
CA ALA A 163 -4.32 15.77 12.67
C ALA A 163 -3.31 14.64 12.47
N ALA A 164 -2.63 14.60 11.30
CA ALA A 164 -1.60 13.61 11.00
C ALA A 164 -0.41 13.70 11.96
N MET A 165 0.04 14.92 12.31
CA MET A 165 1.07 15.13 13.32
C MET A 165 0.65 14.59 14.70
N ALA A 166 -0.61 14.78 15.07
CA ALA A 166 -1.17 14.31 16.33
C ALA A 166 -1.50 12.81 16.36
N TYR A 167 -1.43 12.12 15.21
CA TYR A 167 -1.69 10.68 15.10
C TYR A 167 -0.65 9.89 15.90
N HIS A 168 0.63 10.22 15.72
CA HIS A 168 1.74 9.50 16.36
C HIS A 168 1.93 9.86 17.83
N SER A 169 1.77 11.14 18.20
CA SER A 169 1.90 11.58 19.59
C SER A 169 1.17 12.89 19.84
N LYS A 170 0.68 13.06 21.07
CA LYS A 170 0.12 14.34 21.56
C LYS A 170 1.20 15.28 22.12
N LEU A 171 2.41 14.77 22.34
CA LEU A 171 3.53 15.57 22.84
C LEU A 171 4.14 16.40 21.69
N PRO A 172 4.25 17.74 21.82
CA PRO A 172 4.68 18.62 20.73
C PRO A 172 6.04 18.28 20.11
N GLU A 173 7.01 17.88 20.94
CA GLU A 173 8.37 17.55 20.51
C GLU A 173 8.41 16.31 19.61
N HIS A 174 7.61 15.28 19.94
CA HIS A 174 7.49 14.07 19.11
C HIS A 174 6.70 14.36 17.82
N ALA A 175 5.67 15.21 17.90
CA ALA A 175 4.89 15.62 16.74
C ALA A 175 5.74 16.37 15.70
N LYS A 176 6.74 17.15 16.13
CA LYS A 176 7.67 17.84 15.23
C LYS A 176 8.56 16.86 14.45
N VAL A 177 9.19 15.91 15.14
CA VAL A 177 10.00 14.86 14.49
C VAL A 177 9.15 14.03 13.52
N TYR A 178 7.90 13.75 13.90
CA TYR A 178 6.98 13.00 13.05
C TYR A 178 6.54 13.80 11.81
N LYS A 179 6.35 15.13 11.94
CA LYS A 179 6.07 16.02 10.79
C LYS A 179 7.14 15.89 9.71
N ASP A 180 8.42 15.89 10.08
CA ASP A 180 9.52 15.79 9.12
C ASP A 180 9.50 14.45 8.38
N LYS A 181 9.14 13.35 9.08
CA LYS A 181 8.92 12.04 8.46
C LYS A 181 7.76 12.05 7.47
N LEU A 182 6.62 12.66 7.84
CA LEU A 182 5.46 12.79 6.97
C LEU A 182 5.80 13.58 5.70
N ILE A 183 6.46 14.74 5.83
CA ILE A 183 6.91 15.54 4.68
C ILE A 183 7.85 14.75 3.79
N ASN A 184 8.88 14.12 4.37
CA ASN A 184 9.85 13.35 3.60
C ASN A 184 9.17 12.20 2.86
N ARG A 185 8.27 11.49 3.54
CA ARG A 185 7.57 10.35 2.96
C ARG A 185 6.64 10.77 1.84
N PHE A 186 5.82 11.78 2.09
CA PHE A 186 4.89 12.31 1.10
C PHE A 186 5.61 12.80 -0.14
N ASN A 187 6.73 13.53 0.00
CA ASN A 187 7.48 14.01 -1.16
C ASN A 187 8.01 12.85 -2.01
N LYS A 188 8.49 11.77 -1.38
CA LYS A 188 8.93 10.58 -2.12
C LYS A 188 7.78 9.87 -2.83
N MET A 189 6.61 9.80 -2.19
CA MET A 189 5.42 9.20 -2.80
C MET A 189 4.82 10.10 -3.89
N LYS A 190 4.88 11.43 -3.73
CA LYS A 190 4.42 12.42 -4.72
C LYS A 190 5.10 12.23 -6.07
N TYR A 191 6.40 11.93 -6.11
CA TYR A 191 7.07 11.63 -7.38
C TYR A 191 6.54 10.36 -8.06
N ALA A 192 6.04 9.38 -7.29
CA ALA A 192 5.33 8.22 -7.84
C ALA A 192 3.88 8.56 -8.25
N PHE A 193 3.25 9.56 -7.62
CA PHE A 193 1.88 10.01 -7.95
C PHE A 193 1.82 11.00 -9.11
N LEU A 194 2.88 11.74 -9.41
CA LEU A 194 2.92 12.79 -10.44
C LEU A 194 2.83 12.28 -11.89
N ASP A 195 2.88 10.97 -12.12
CA ASP A 195 2.41 10.36 -13.40
C ASP A 195 0.88 10.52 -13.58
N TYR A 196 0.17 10.98 -12.55
CA TYR A 196 -1.25 11.35 -12.57
C TYR A 196 -1.38 12.84 -12.18
N HIS A 197 -1.76 13.69 -13.14
CA HIS A 197 -1.82 15.16 -13.01
C HIS A 197 -2.74 15.66 -11.87
N GLN A 198 -2.24 15.73 -10.62
CA GLN A 198 -2.90 16.43 -9.52
C GLN A 198 -1.91 17.29 -8.73
N ASP A 199 -2.39 18.48 -8.33
CA ASP A 199 -1.67 19.42 -7.47
C ASP A 199 -1.68 18.90 -6.02
N ILE A 200 -0.84 17.90 -5.77
CA ILE A 200 -0.79 17.13 -4.53
C ILE A 200 0.07 17.92 -3.52
N SER A 201 -0.57 18.71 -2.66
CA SER A 201 0.03 19.31 -1.47
C SER A 201 -0.54 18.63 -0.23
N LEU A 202 0.31 17.99 0.60
CA LEU A 202 -0.11 17.50 1.93
C LEU A 202 -0.09 18.64 2.97
N PHE A 203 0.51 19.77 2.60
CA PHE A 203 0.85 20.95 3.39
C PHE A 203 0.49 22.19 2.58
#